data_AF-A0A0M3IPC9-F1
#
_entry.id   AF-A0A0M3IPC9-F1
#
_cell.length_a   1.000
_cell.length_b   1.000
_cell.length_c   1.000
_cell.angle_alpha   90.00
_cell.angle_beta   90.00
_cell.angle_gamma   90.00
#
_symmetry.space_group_name_H-M   'P 1'
#
loop_
_entity.id
_entity.type
_entity.pdbx_description
1 polymer ?
#
loop_
_entity_poly.entity_id
_entity_poly.type
_entity_poly.pdbx_seq_one_letter_code
_entity_poly.pdbx_strand_id
1 'polypeptide(L)'
;MFLWPDEISRPLSALQGDPIDDFVDRLNYVHTVSLLIFFAALIGTKQHFGSPIQCMTPAHFPGTWTSYAHDYCFVSNTYSSNVTAPITNGIAGTATKQEIVYYQWVPYVLVIQAFTLLVPKIFWNFITSFHGLDIRTIVEEAMKLRSMKNSSDRTSQLTKIASFAVEYLEYSHTRVLKLLFGGCFFTTFYILAKWLFVLVAVAQVLLVGAVVGDGSFLWGYHMIWEYTLGHTWRTTGIFPRVTFCDFTIAVCCIVFASFNL
;
A
#
# COMPACT_ATOMS: atom_id res chain seq x y z
N MET A 1 19.69 6.77 7.47
CA MET A 1 19.37 5.39 7.89
C MET A 1 18.30 5.51 8.97
N PHE A 2 17.04 5.27 8.62
CA PHE A 2 15.91 5.40 9.55
C PHE A 2 15.98 4.20 10.51
N LEU A 3 16.19 4.44 11.81
CA LEU A 3 16.26 3.40 12.84
C LEU A 3 14.84 2.88 13.09
N TRP A 4 14.50 1.77 12.45
CA TRP A 4 13.30 1.01 12.81
C TRP A 4 13.49 0.39 14.20
N PRO A 5 12.42 0.28 15.01
CA PRO A 5 12.46 -0.47 16.26
C PRO A 5 13.02 -1.88 16.05
N ASP A 6 13.75 -2.40 17.04
CA ASP A 6 14.42 -3.70 16.97
C ASP A 6 13.47 -4.88 16.71
N GLU A 7 12.21 -4.73 17.11
CA GLU A 7 11.13 -5.69 16.87
C GLU A 7 10.76 -5.80 15.39
N ILE A 8 10.97 -4.74 14.60
CA ILE A 8 10.67 -4.69 13.16
C ILE A 8 11.94 -4.97 12.35
N SER A 9 13.11 -4.53 12.83
CA SER A 9 14.38 -4.70 12.12
C SER A 9 14.80 -6.18 12.01
N ARG A 10 14.61 -6.96 13.07
CA ARG A 10 14.94 -8.40 13.10
C ARG A 10 14.17 -9.21 12.05
N PRO A 11 12.82 -9.23 12.01
CA PRO A 11 12.09 -9.98 10.99
C PRO A 11 12.37 -9.45 9.58
N LEU A 12 12.53 -8.14 9.40
CA LEU A 12 12.86 -7.54 8.10
C LEU A 12 14.25 -8.00 7.60
N SER A 13 15.25 -8.04 8.48
CA SER A 13 16.59 -8.53 8.14
C SER A 13 16.61 -10.03 7.81
N ALA A 14 15.79 -10.82 8.50
CA ALA A 14 15.62 -12.24 8.20
C ALA A 14 14.94 -12.46 6.83
N LEU A 15 13.93 -11.65 6.52
CA LEU A 15 13.27 -11.64 5.20
C LEU A 15 14.23 -11.18 4.09
N GLN A 16 15.03 -10.14 4.34
CA GLN A 16 16.02 -9.66 3.39
C GLN A 16 17.17 -10.64 3.16
N GLY A 17 17.38 -11.62 4.03
CA GLY A 17 18.43 -12.63 3.92
C GLY A 17 18.05 -13.90 3.16
N ASP A 18 16.77 -14.10 2.82
CA ASP A 18 16.25 -15.40 2.40
C ASP A 18 16.82 -15.88 1.04
N PRO A 19 17.70 -16.90 1.02
CA PRO A 19 18.52 -17.23 -0.15
C PRO A 19 17.72 -17.83 -1.32
N ILE A 20 16.47 -18.21 -1.09
CA ILE A 20 15.58 -18.71 -2.14
C ILE A 20 14.96 -17.60 -2.99
N ASP A 21 15.02 -16.34 -2.53
CA ASP A 21 14.33 -15.22 -3.16
C ASP A 21 15.22 -14.44 -4.13
N ASP A 22 14.64 -14.09 -5.28
CA ASP A 22 15.29 -13.24 -6.27
C ASP A 22 15.39 -11.79 -5.79
N PHE A 23 16.28 -11.02 -6.42
CA PHE A 23 16.37 -9.57 -6.20
C PHE A 23 15.02 -8.86 -6.41
N VAL A 24 14.26 -9.27 -7.44
CA VAL A 24 12.96 -8.68 -7.76
C VAL A 24 11.94 -8.95 -6.66
N ASP A 25 11.97 -10.13 -6.03
CA ASP A 25 11.05 -10.43 -4.94
C ASP A 25 11.37 -9.55 -3.73
N ARG A 26 12.65 -9.45 -3.37
CA ARG A 26 13.13 -8.60 -2.27
C ARG A 26 12.78 -7.13 -2.50
N LEU A 27 12.86 -6.65 -3.74
CA LEU A 27 12.42 -5.30 -4.09
C LEU A 27 10.93 -5.09 -3.77
N ASN A 28 10.08 -6.05 -4.09
CA ASN A 28 8.63 -5.93 -3.88
C ASN A 28 8.22 -6.08 -2.41
N TYR A 29 8.60 -7.17 -1.74
CA TYR A 29 8.06 -7.47 -0.40
C TYR A 29 8.91 -6.89 0.76
N VAL A 30 10.18 -6.54 0.53
CA VAL A 30 11.04 -5.87 1.55
C VAL A 30 11.03 -4.37 1.31
N HIS A 31 11.54 -3.93 0.15
CA HIS A 31 11.81 -2.51 -0.07
C HIS A 31 10.53 -1.70 -0.29
N THR A 32 9.64 -2.13 -1.19
CA THR A 32 8.38 -1.42 -1.45
C THR A 32 7.49 -1.42 -0.20
N VAL A 33 7.37 -2.55 0.51
CA VAL A 33 6.61 -2.63 1.78
C VAL A 33 7.18 -1.68 2.83
N SER A 34 8.50 -1.68 3.05
CA SER A 34 9.15 -0.78 4.02
C SER A 34 8.90 0.69 3.66
N LEU A 35 8.96 1.03 2.37
CA LEU A 35 8.69 2.37 1.87
C LEU A 35 7.23 2.78 2.07
N LEU A 36 6.28 1.88 1.80
CA LEU A 36 4.85 2.14 2.00
C LEU A 36 4.53 2.36 3.48
N ILE A 37 5.04 1.51 4.38
CA ILE A 37 4.81 1.67 5.83
C ILE A 37 5.46 2.97 6.33
N PHE A 38 6.66 3.32 5.84
CA PHE A 38 7.30 4.59 6.16
C PHE A 38 6.42 5.79 5.77
N PHE A 39 5.90 5.82 4.54
CA PHE A 39 5.02 6.91 4.11
C PHE A 39 3.67 6.90 4.83
N ALA A 40 3.12 5.72 5.12
CA ALA A 40 1.90 5.60 5.92
C ALA A 40 2.09 6.19 7.32
N ALA A 41 3.22 5.88 7.98
CA ALA A 41 3.56 6.44 9.28
C ALA A 41 3.80 7.96 9.22
N LEU A 42 4.50 8.45 8.20
CA LEU A 42 4.76 9.88 8.01
C LEU A 42 3.45 10.67 7.82
N ILE A 43 2.58 10.20 6.93
CA ILE A 43 1.28 10.84 6.65
C ILE A 43 0.36 10.71 7.86
N GLY A 44 0.27 9.52 8.46
CA GLY A 44 -0.54 9.25 9.65
C GLY A 44 -0.15 10.13 10.84
N THR A 45 1.16 10.36 11.05
CA THR A 45 1.65 11.26 12.09
C THR A 45 1.17 12.69 11.87
N LYS A 46 1.24 13.20 10.63
CA LYS A 46 0.72 14.52 10.28
C LYS A 46 -0.80 14.62 10.50
N GLN A 47 -1.53 13.54 10.23
CA GLN A 47 -2.98 13.50 10.35
C GLN A 47 -3.47 13.40 11.80
N HIS A 48 -2.75 12.71 12.68
CA HIS A 48 -3.15 12.53 14.08
C HIS A 48 -2.59 13.58 15.04
N PHE A 49 -1.37 14.06 14.80
CA PHE A 49 -0.70 15.01 15.71
C PHE A 49 -0.49 16.40 15.10
N GLY A 50 -0.71 16.56 13.80
CA GLY A 50 -0.69 17.84 13.11
C GLY A 50 -2.09 18.36 12.80
N SER A 51 -2.15 19.51 12.12
CA SER A 51 -3.39 20.02 11.53
C SER A 51 -3.52 19.53 10.09
N PRO A 52 -4.38 18.55 9.77
CA PRO A 52 -4.50 18.00 8.42
C PRO A 52 -5.10 18.99 7.42
N ILE A 53 -5.97 19.89 7.91
CA ILE A 53 -6.62 20.96 7.13
C ILE A 53 -6.58 22.27 7.90
N GLN A 54 -6.56 23.39 7.17
CA GLN A 54 -6.66 24.75 7.70
C GLN A 54 -7.79 25.48 6.97
N CYS A 55 -8.86 25.74 7.71
CA CYS A 55 -10.09 26.37 7.23
C CYS A 55 -10.05 27.88 7.46
N MET A 56 -10.44 28.66 6.47
CA MET A 56 -10.62 30.10 6.63
C MET A 56 -11.94 30.37 7.36
N THR A 57 -11.89 30.44 8.69
CA THR A 57 -13.06 30.70 9.53
C THR A 57 -13.30 32.21 9.73
N PRO A 58 -14.54 32.65 10.01
CA PRO A 58 -14.83 34.05 10.29
C PRO A 58 -14.06 34.59 11.50
N ALA A 59 -13.64 35.85 11.44
CA ALA A 59 -12.79 36.47 12.47
C ALA A 59 -13.44 36.58 13.87
N HIS A 60 -14.76 36.44 13.98
CA HIS A 60 -15.48 36.49 15.27
C HIS A 60 -15.52 35.13 15.99
N PHE A 61 -15.02 34.06 15.37
CA PHE A 61 -15.00 32.75 16.01
C PHE A 61 -13.92 32.70 17.10
N PRO A 62 -14.26 32.24 18.32
CA PRO A 62 -13.25 31.89 19.30
C PRO A 62 -12.34 30.79 18.75
N GLY A 63 -11.08 30.73 19.23
CA GLY A 63 -10.13 29.71 18.77
C GLY A 63 -10.63 28.27 18.92
N THR A 64 -11.46 27.97 19.92
CA THR A 64 -12.10 26.66 20.10
C THR A 64 -13.07 26.30 18.96
N TRP A 65 -13.83 27.27 18.46
CA TRP A 65 -14.71 27.09 17.30
C TRP A 65 -13.92 26.94 16.01
N THR A 66 -12.79 27.64 15.88
CA THR A 66 -11.87 27.46 14.75
C THR A 66 -11.28 26.06 14.72
N SER A 67 -10.81 25.53 15.86
CA SER A 67 -10.35 24.14 15.97
C SER A 67 -11.46 23.14 15.65
N TYR A 68 -12.67 23.35 16.18
CA TYR A 68 -13.82 22.50 15.85
C TYR A 68 -14.15 22.53 14.35
N ALA A 69 -14.09 23.69 13.71
CA ALA A 69 -14.32 23.80 12.27
C ALA A 69 -13.24 23.08 11.44
N HIS A 70 -11.97 23.07 11.88
CA HIS A 70 -10.92 22.26 11.25
C HIS A 70 -11.23 20.78 11.32
N ASP A 71 -11.58 20.27 12.51
CA ASP A 71 -11.86 18.85 12.71
C ASP A 71 -13.14 18.41 11.99
N TYR A 72 -14.19 19.22 12.09
CA TYR A 72 -15.46 18.98 11.39
C TYR A 72 -15.23 18.90 9.88
N CYS A 73 -14.56 19.89 9.29
CA CYS A 73 -14.31 19.90 7.84
C CYS A 73 -13.29 18.86 7.39
N PHE A 74 -12.45 18.35 8.28
CA PHE A 74 -11.58 17.24 7.93
C PHE A 74 -12.33 15.92 7.89
N VAL A 75 -13.24 15.67 8.84
CA VAL A 75 -14.02 14.43 8.93
C VAL A 75 -15.19 14.44 7.93
N SER A 76 -15.84 15.59 7.76
CA SER A 76 -16.81 15.80 6.69
C SER A 76 -16.08 15.83 5.34
N ASN A 77 -16.66 15.19 4.33
CA ASN A 77 -16.10 15.22 2.98
C ASN A 77 -16.00 16.68 2.49
N THR A 78 -14.85 17.04 1.91
CA THR A 78 -14.68 18.32 1.22
C THR A 78 -14.95 18.14 -0.26
N TYR A 79 -15.23 19.22 -0.98
CA TYR A 79 -15.46 19.16 -2.42
C TYR A 79 -14.64 20.19 -3.18
N SER A 80 -14.25 19.84 -4.40
CA SER A 80 -13.75 20.81 -5.38
C SER A 80 -14.94 21.42 -6.12
N SER A 81 -14.91 22.73 -6.30
CA SER A 81 -15.82 23.45 -7.18
C SER A 81 -15.02 24.42 -8.04
N ASN A 82 -15.35 24.48 -9.33
CA ASN A 82 -14.74 25.43 -10.26
C ASN A 82 -15.46 26.78 -10.07
N VAL A 83 -15.07 27.52 -9.03
CA VAL A 83 -15.71 28.80 -8.67
C VAL A 83 -15.20 29.90 -9.61
N THR A 84 -15.74 29.97 -10.82
CA THR A 84 -15.61 31.17 -11.68
C THR A 84 -16.70 32.21 -11.41
N ALA A 85 -17.79 31.82 -10.72
CA ALA A 85 -18.83 32.74 -10.25
C ALA A 85 -18.93 32.68 -8.73
N PRO A 86 -19.10 33.83 -8.03
CA PRO A 86 -19.34 33.82 -6.59
C PRO A 86 -20.59 32.98 -6.29
N ILE A 87 -20.53 32.17 -5.23
CA ILE A 87 -21.66 31.36 -4.74
C ILE A 87 -22.68 32.34 -4.12
N THR A 88 -23.39 33.08 -4.96
CA THR A 88 -24.44 33.99 -4.55
C THR A 88 -25.76 33.23 -4.52
N ASN A 89 -26.27 33.10 -3.30
CA ASN A 89 -27.60 32.64 -2.93
C ASN A 89 -27.75 31.12 -2.98
N GLY A 90 -28.20 30.53 -1.86
CA GLY A 90 -28.35 29.10 -1.58
C GLY A 90 -29.34 28.33 -2.46
N ILE A 91 -29.48 28.71 -3.73
CA ILE A 91 -30.02 27.89 -4.79
C ILE A 91 -28.81 27.18 -5.39
N ALA A 92 -28.71 25.88 -5.14
CA ALA A 92 -27.76 24.97 -5.75
C ALA A 92 -27.96 24.93 -7.27
N GLY A 93 -27.55 25.99 -7.98
CA GLY A 93 -27.49 26.04 -9.43
C GLY A 93 -26.30 25.22 -9.88
N THR A 94 -26.52 23.95 -10.19
CA THR A 94 -25.74 23.11 -11.13
C THR A 94 -24.21 23.09 -10.95
N ALA A 95 -23.67 23.47 -9.81
CA ALA A 95 -22.26 23.28 -9.51
C ALA A 95 -22.05 21.79 -9.20
N THR A 96 -21.41 21.06 -10.13
CA THR A 96 -21.02 19.67 -9.89
C THR A 96 -20.01 19.63 -8.76
N LYS A 97 -20.48 19.31 -7.55
CA LYS A 97 -19.62 19.07 -6.39
C LYS A 97 -18.89 17.74 -6.61
N GLN A 98 -17.57 17.81 -6.77
CA GLN A 98 -16.74 16.61 -6.77
C GLN A 98 -16.18 16.41 -5.37
N GLU A 99 -16.69 15.41 -4.65
CA GLU A 99 -16.22 15.09 -3.30
C GLU A 99 -14.81 14.51 -3.31
N ILE A 100 -14.04 14.87 -2.29
CA ILE A 100 -12.66 14.51 -2.11
C ILE A 100 -12.53 13.79 -0.77
N VAL A 101 -12.45 12.47 -0.87
CA VAL A 101 -12.42 11.58 0.31
C VAL A 101 -11.02 11.01 0.53
N TYR A 102 -10.20 10.90 -0.51
CA TYR A 102 -8.95 10.14 -0.46
C TYR A 102 -7.92 10.68 0.55
N TYR A 103 -7.87 11.99 0.84
CA TYR A 103 -6.91 12.56 1.81
C TYR A 103 -7.04 11.97 3.22
N GLN A 104 -8.25 11.57 3.62
CA GLN A 104 -8.50 10.94 4.92
C GLN A 104 -7.98 9.49 4.94
N TRP A 105 -8.06 8.79 3.80
CA TRP A 105 -7.86 7.35 3.69
C TRP A 105 -6.47 6.92 3.21
N VAL A 106 -5.67 7.84 2.65
CA VAL A 106 -4.31 7.55 2.15
C VAL A 106 -3.47 6.69 3.13
N PRO A 107 -3.30 7.03 4.42
CA PRO A 107 -2.43 6.24 5.29
C PRO A 107 -2.95 4.80 5.47
N TYR A 108 -4.27 4.59 5.55
CA TYR A 108 -4.86 3.25 5.67
C TYR A 108 -4.71 2.45 4.38
N VAL A 109 -4.91 3.10 3.23
CA VAL A 109 -4.70 2.49 1.93
C VAL A 109 -3.26 2.02 1.80
N LEU A 110 -2.26 2.86 2.10
CA LEU A 110 -0.84 2.48 2.03
C LEU A 110 -0.51 1.26 2.91
N VAL A 111 -1.12 1.14 4.09
CA VAL A 111 -0.97 -0.03 4.97
C VAL A 111 -1.58 -1.28 4.33
N ILE A 112 -2.79 -1.18 3.76
CA ILE A 112 -3.41 -2.29 3.02
C ILE A 112 -2.52 -2.70 1.84
N GLN A 113 -1.97 -1.75 1.10
CA GLN A 113 -1.05 -2.03 -0.01
C GLN A 113 0.19 -2.80 0.46
N ALA A 114 0.78 -2.38 1.59
CA ALA A 114 1.92 -3.05 2.20
C ALA A 114 1.60 -4.51 2.58
N PHE A 115 0.43 -4.76 3.18
CA PHE A 115 -0.01 -6.13 3.51
C PHE A 115 -0.25 -6.99 2.28
N THR A 116 -0.94 -6.47 1.26
CA THR A 116 -1.24 -7.25 0.05
C THR A 116 0.04 -7.61 -0.73
N LEU A 117 1.09 -6.79 -0.69
CA LEU A 117 2.41 -7.12 -1.28
C LEU A 117 3.14 -8.27 -0.57
N LEU A 118 2.80 -8.57 0.69
CA LEU A 118 3.37 -9.73 1.41
C LEU A 118 2.67 -11.05 1.06
N VAL A 119 1.43 -11.00 0.53
CA VAL A 119 0.61 -12.18 0.25
C VAL A 119 1.32 -13.22 -0.63
N PRO A 120 1.97 -12.86 -1.75
CA PRO A 120 2.62 -13.86 -2.60
C PRO A 120 3.79 -14.57 -1.91
N LYS A 121 4.52 -13.87 -1.03
CA LYS A 121 5.61 -14.45 -0.24
C LYS A 121 5.09 -15.37 0.87
N ILE A 122 4.00 -14.98 1.54
CA ILE A 122 3.32 -15.83 2.52
C ILE A 122 2.81 -17.10 1.84
N PHE A 123 2.19 -16.96 0.66
CA PHE A 123 1.73 -18.09 -0.14
C PHE A 123 2.89 -19.02 -0.52
N TRP A 124 4.01 -18.48 -1.00
CA TRP A 124 5.19 -19.28 -1.34
C TRP A 124 5.76 -20.04 -0.13
N ASN A 125 5.92 -19.35 1.01
CA ASN A 125 6.42 -19.96 2.24
C ASN A 125 5.46 -21.05 2.76
N PHE A 126 4.16 -20.84 2.64
CA PHE A 126 3.13 -21.82 3.00
C PHE A 126 3.26 -23.09 2.16
N ILE A 127 3.40 -22.96 0.83
CA ILE A 127 3.61 -24.11 -0.06
C ILE A 127 4.91 -24.85 0.30
N THR A 128 6.02 -24.14 0.51
CA THR A 128 7.29 -24.79 0.89
C THR A 128 7.20 -25.51 2.23
N SER A 129 6.49 -24.93 3.20
CA SER A 129 6.31 -25.52 4.53
C SER A 129 5.38 -26.74 4.50
N PHE A 130 4.31 -26.68 3.70
CA PHE A 130 3.34 -27.77 3.59
C PHE A 130 3.96 -29.04 3.00
N HIS A 131 4.87 -28.87 2.03
CA HIS A 131 5.58 -29.99 1.43
C HIS A 131 6.76 -30.50 2.28
N GLY A 132 7.09 -29.83 3.39
CA GLY A 132 8.18 -30.24 4.29
C GLY A 132 9.57 -30.15 3.66
N LEU A 133 9.73 -29.36 2.60
CA LEU A 133 10.95 -29.28 1.81
C LEU A 133 11.78 -28.08 2.23
N ASP A 134 12.90 -28.35 2.89
CA ASP A 134 13.85 -27.33 3.28
C ASP A 134 14.80 -26.97 2.13
N ILE A 135 14.23 -26.37 1.09
CA ILE A 135 14.97 -25.86 -0.07
C ILE A 135 15.92 -24.74 0.34
N ARG A 136 15.62 -24.04 1.45
CA ARG A 136 16.47 -23.01 2.02
C ARG A 136 17.82 -23.61 2.42
N THR A 137 17.82 -24.70 3.18
CA THR A 137 19.05 -25.40 3.57
C THR A 137 19.84 -25.89 2.35
N ILE A 138 19.18 -26.44 1.32
CA ILE A 138 19.88 -26.88 0.10
C ILE A 138 20.60 -25.71 -0.58
N VAL A 139 19.91 -24.59 -0.76
CA VAL A 139 20.48 -23.40 -1.41
C VAL A 139 21.60 -22.81 -0.55
N GLU A 140 21.44 -22.77 0.78
CA GLU A 140 22.49 -22.31 1.69
C GLU A 140 23.75 -23.16 1.62
N GLU A 141 23.62 -24.49 1.67
CA GLU A 141 24.75 -25.40 1.54
C GLU A 141 25.40 -25.28 0.15
N ALA A 142 24.61 -25.14 -0.91
CA ALA A 142 25.10 -24.91 -2.26
C ALA A 142 25.86 -23.57 -2.39
N MET A 143 25.43 -22.52 -1.69
CA MET A 143 26.16 -21.26 -1.64
C MET A 143 27.46 -21.38 -0.83
N LYS A 144 27.45 -22.11 0.29
CA LYS A 144 28.65 -22.37 1.11
C LYS A 144 29.71 -23.13 0.31
N LEU A 145 29.31 -24.09 -0.52
CA LEU A 145 30.21 -24.81 -1.43
C LEU A 145 31.05 -23.89 -2.32
N ARG A 146 30.48 -22.77 -2.79
CA ARG A 146 31.19 -21.79 -3.63
C ARG A 146 32.35 -21.11 -2.89
N SER A 147 32.27 -21.02 -1.57
CA SER A 147 33.28 -20.40 -0.72
C SER A 147 34.39 -21.37 -0.25
N MET A 148 34.20 -22.69 -0.40
CA MET A 148 35.18 -23.68 0.01
C MET A 148 36.37 -23.75 -0.95
N LYS A 149 37.59 -23.66 -0.39
CA LYS A 149 38.86 -23.74 -1.14
C LYS A 149 39.40 -25.17 -1.30
N ASN A 150 39.02 -26.09 -0.41
CA ASN A 150 39.48 -27.49 -0.46
C ASN A 150 38.69 -28.29 -1.51
N SER A 151 39.39 -28.90 -2.48
CA SER A 151 38.77 -29.63 -3.60
C SER A 151 38.13 -30.96 -3.18
N SER A 152 38.75 -31.69 -2.24
CA SER A 152 38.24 -32.99 -1.75
C SER A 152 36.92 -32.82 -0.98
N ASP A 153 36.90 -31.91 0.00
CA ASP A 153 35.70 -31.60 0.80
C ASP A 153 34.55 -31.10 -0.08
N ARG A 154 34.85 -30.20 -1.04
CA ARG A 154 33.87 -29.66 -1.99
C ARG A 154 33.20 -30.75 -2.81
N THR A 155 33.96 -31.74 -3.28
CA THR A 155 33.42 -32.84 -4.09
C THR A 155 32.52 -33.74 -3.24
N SER A 156 32.92 -34.05 -2.00
CA SER A 156 32.10 -34.85 -1.08
C SER A 156 30.76 -34.20 -0.74
N GLN A 157 30.76 -32.88 -0.52
CA GLN A 157 29.54 -32.12 -0.21
C GLN A 157 28.66 -31.94 -1.45
N LEU A 158 29.24 -31.71 -2.63
CA LEU A 158 28.49 -31.65 -3.89
C LEU A 158 27.76 -32.98 -4.15
N THR A 159 28.41 -34.13 -3.91
CA THR A 159 27.78 -35.45 -4.06
C THR A 159 26.60 -35.63 -3.11
N LYS A 160 26.70 -35.17 -1.86
CA LYS A 160 25.59 -35.21 -0.89
C LYS A 160 24.39 -34.36 -1.32
N ILE A 161 24.65 -33.16 -1.83
CA ILE A 161 23.58 -32.27 -2.34
C ILE A 161 22.92 -32.88 -3.58
N ALA A 162 23.73 -33.44 -4.49
CA ALA A 162 23.22 -34.09 -5.70
C ALA A 162 22.39 -35.34 -5.37
N SER A 163 22.83 -36.19 -4.44
CA SER A 163 22.06 -37.36 -4.01
C SER A 163 20.75 -36.96 -3.36
N PHE A 164 20.75 -35.92 -2.52
CA PHE A 164 19.53 -35.39 -1.90
C PHE A 164 18.54 -34.84 -2.94
N ALA A 165 19.04 -34.13 -3.97
CA ALA A 165 18.21 -33.61 -5.06
C ALA A 165 17.59 -34.74 -5.91
N VAL A 166 18.34 -35.81 -6.17
CA VAL A 166 17.85 -36.98 -6.92
C VAL A 166 16.82 -37.76 -6.11
N GLU A 167 17.10 -38.04 -4.83
CA GLU A 167 16.18 -38.73 -3.92
C GLU A 167 14.86 -37.94 -3.76
N TYR A 168 14.93 -36.62 -3.76
CA TYR A 168 13.76 -35.75 -3.76
C TYR A 168 12.90 -35.88 -5.03
N LEU A 169 13.52 -35.87 -6.21
CA LEU A 169 12.81 -36.04 -7.49
C LEU A 169 12.09 -37.40 -7.55
N GLU A 170 12.65 -38.43 -6.91
CA GLU A 170 12.04 -39.76 -6.80
C GLU A 170 10.93 -39.83 -5.73
N TYR A 171 11.12 -39.19 -4.57
CA TYR A 171 10.18 -39.22 -3.44
C TYR A 171 8.90 -38.41 -3.64
N SER A 172 8.92 -37.34 -4.44
CA SER A 172 7.77 -36.43 -4.67
C SER A 172 6.57 -37.08 -5.42
N HIS A 173 6.58 -38.39 -5.62
CA HIS A 173 5.58 -39.16 -6.37
C HIS A 173 4.33 -39.52 -5.55
N THR A 174 3.49 -38.54 -5.19
CA THR A 174 2.07 -38.84 -4.89
C THR A 174 1.28 -38.97 -6.20
N ARG A 175 0.59 -40.10 -6.42
CA ARG A 175 -0.10 -40.45 -7.68
C ARG A 175 -1.11 -39.40 -8.18
N VAL A 176 -1.71 -38.62 -7.27
CA VAL A 176 -2.74 -37.61 -7.59
C VAL A 176 -2.11 -36.32 -8.14
N LEU A 177 -1.04 -35.81 -7.50
CA LEU A 177 -0.35 -34.58 -7.94
C LEU A 177 0.38 -34.78 -9.28
N LYS A 178 0.91 -35.98 -9.52
CA LYS A 178 1.59 -36.34 -10.78
C LYS A 178 0.64 -36.31 -11.99
N LEU A 179 -0.65 -36.55 -11.76
CA LEU A 179 -1.70 -36.57 -12.78
C LEU A 179 -2.13 -35.16 -13.21
N LEU A 180 -2.05 -34.17 -12.31
CA LEU A 180 -2.42 -32.77 -12.58
C LEU A 180 -1.22 -31.88 -12.94
N PHE A 181 -0.04 -32.12 -12.37
CA PHE A 181 1.11 -31.20 -12.46
C PHE A 181 2.42 -31.84 -12.98
N GLY A 182 2.40 -33.13 -13.34
CA GLY A 182 3.58 -33.83 -13.86
C GLY A 182 4.77 -33.89 -12.88
N GLY A 183 5.97 -34.21 -13.39
CA GLY A 183 7.22 -34.21 -12.62
C GLY A 183 7.80 -32.81 -12.33
N CYS A 184 7.07 -31.75 -12.66
CA CYS A 184 7.47 -30.34 -12.55
C CYS A 184 6.60 -29.58 -11.54
N PHE A 185 6.22 -30.26 -10.45
CA PHE A 185 5.33 -29.70 -9.44
C PHE A 185 5.89 -28.39 -8.84
N PHE A 186 7.10 -28.43 -8.29
CA PHE A 186 7.67 -27.26 -7.61
C PHE A 186 7.89 -26.06 -8.55
N THR A 187 8.34 -26.32 -9.78
CA THR A 187 8.48 -25.27 -10.80
C THR A 187 7.13 -24.68 -11.20
N THR A 188 6.07 -25.48 -11.24
CA THR A 188 4.71 -24.99 -11.49
C THR A 188 4.22 -24.08 -10.36
N PHE A 189 4.36 -24.49 -9.10
CA PHE A 189 3.98 -23.65 -7.96
C PHE A 189 4.81 -22.38 -7.85
N TYR A 190 6.10 -22.44 -8.21
CA TYR A 190 6.95 -21.26 -8.29
C TYR A 190 6.45 -20.27 -9.35
N ILE A 191 6.16 -20.76 -10.56
CA ILE A 191 5.61 -19.94 -11.64
C ILE A 191 4.25 -19.35 -11.24
N LEU A 192 3.39 -20.13 -10.58
CA LEU A 192 2.12 -19.64 -10.05
C LEU A 192 2.31 -18.54 -8.99
N ALA A 193 3.27 -18.70 -8.08
CA ALA A 193 3.61 -17.65 -7.12
C ALA A 193 4.10 -16.36 -7.80
N LYS A 194 4.88 -16.48 -8.89
CA LYS A 194 5.32 -15.32 -9.69
C LYS A 194 4.15 -14.64 -10.41
N TRP A 195 3.23 -15.41 -10.98
CA TRP A 195 1.99 -14.85 -11.55
C TRP A 195 1.13 -14.16 -10.48
N LEU A 196 1.09 -14.71 -9.27
CA LEU A 196 0.41 -14.08 -8.14
C LEU A 196 1.05 -12.74 -7.77
N PHE A 197 2.38 -12.62 -7.80
CA PHE A 197 3.06 -11.33 -7.65
C PHE A 197 2.63 -10.31 -8.71
N VAL A 198 2.56 -10.71 -9.98
CA VAL A 198 2.11 -9.83 -11.07
C VAL A 198 0.65 -9.40 -10.88
N LEU A 199 -0.23 -10.34 -10.53
CA LEU A 199 -1.64 -10.05 -10.28
C LEU A 199 -1.80 -9.07 -9.11
N VAL A 200 -1.07 -9.30 -8.02
CA VAL A 200 -1.04 -8.37 -6.89
C VAL A 200 -0.55 -7.00 -7.33
N ALA A 201 0.54 -6.91 -8.10
CA ALA A 201 1.06 -5.63 -8.58
C ALA A 201 0.05 -4.86 -9.45
N VAL A 202 -0.67 -5.55 -10.35
CA VAL A 202 -1.75 -4.95 -11.14
C VAL A 202 -2.88 -4.46 -10.24
N ALA A 203 -3.29 -5.28 -9.26
CA ALA A 203 -4.32 -4.89 -8.30
C ALA A 203 -3.91 -3.65 -7.47
N GLN A 204 -2.63 -3.53 -7.10
CA GLN A 204 -2.12 -2.33 -6.42
C GLN A 204 -2.30 -1.06 -7.26
N VAL A 205 -1.96 -1.12 -8.54
CA VAL A 205 -2.09 0.03 -9.45
C VAL A 205 -3.56 0.42 -9.62
N LEU A 206 -4.43 -0.57 -9.82
CA LEU A 206 -5.87 -0.34 -9.94
C LEU A 206 -6.49 0.23 -8.66
N LEU A 207 -6.04 -0.23 -7.49
CA LEU A 207 -6.50 0.29 -6.19
C LEU A 207 -6.18 1.78 -6.06
N VAL A 208 -4.95 2.20 -6.38
CA VAL A 208 -4.57 3.62 -6.35
C VAL A 208 -5.39 4.42 -7.38
N GLY A 209 -5.57 3.88 -8.59
CA GLY A 209 -6.36 4.51 -9.64
C GLY A 209 -7.83 4.70 -9.25
N ALA A 210 -8.42 3.75 -8.51
CA ALA A 210 -9.79 3.82 -8.04
C ALA A 210 -9.99 4.80 -6.86
N VAL A 211 -9.00 4.91 -5.96
CA VAL A 211 -9.10 5.79 -4.78
C VAL A 211 -8.79 7.25 -5.12
N VAL A 212 -7.75 7.47 -5.93
CA VAL A 212 -7.18 8.80 -6.17
C VAL A 212 -7.39 9.29 -7.60
N GLY A 213 -7.26 8.37 -8.56
CA GLY A 213 -7.27 8.68 -9.98
C GLY A 213 -8.67 8.73 -10.60
N ASP A 214 -8.68 8.64 -11.92
CA ASP A 214 -9.87 8.58 -12.78
C ASP A 214 -10.38 7.14 -13.01
N GLY A 215 -9.83 6.16 -12.27
CA GLY A 215 -10.10 4.74 -12.46
C GLY A 215 -9.36 4.09 -13.65
N SER A 216 -8.53 4.84 -14.38
CA SER A 216 -7.73 4.28 -15.48
C SER A 216 -6.46 3.58 -14.98
N PHE A 217 -5.98 2.57 -15.72
CA PHE A 217 -4.73 1.88 -15.37
C PHE A 217 -3.50 2.78 -15.53
N LEU A 218 -3.53 3.70 -16.51
CA LEU A 218 -2.43 4.60 -16.84
C LEU A 218 -2.59 6.00 -16.20
N TRP A 219 -3.41 6.12 -15.15
CA TRP A 219 -3.72 7.40 -14.52
C TRP A 219 -2.46 8.17 -14.10
N GLY A 220 -1.44 7.47 -13.58
CA GLY A 220 -0.20 8.08 -13.13
C GLY A 220 0.63 8.67 -14.27
N TYR A 221 0.66 7.99 -15.44
CA TYR A 221 1.32 8.52 -16.63
C TYR A 221 0.57 9.76 -17.16
N HIS A 222 -0.76 9.66 -17.26
CA HIS A 222 -1.61 10.78 -17.67
C HIS A 222 -1.41 12.00 -16.76
N MET A 223 -1.41 11.80 -15.44
CA MET A 223 -1.17 12.86 -14.47
C MET A 223 0.20 13.53 -14.64
N ILE A 224 1.27 12.76 -14.79
CA ILE A 224 2.63 13.30 -14.99
C ILE A 224 2.68 14.09 -16.30
N TRP A 225 2.09 13.55 -17.37
CA TRP A 225 2.05 14.19 -18.68
C TRP A 225 1.35 15.55 -18.64
N GLU A 226 0.15 15.61 -18.07
CA GLU A 226 -0.62 16.86 -17.89
C GLU A 226 0.18 17.90 -17.08
N TYR A 227 0.90 17.47 -16.05
CA TYR A 227 1.73 18.36 -15.25
C TYR A 227 2.95 18.88 -16.01
N THR A 228 3.60 18.03 -16.82
CA THR A 228 4.73 18.44 -17.67
C THR A 228 4.32 19.42 -18.77
N LEU A 229 3.06 19.36 -19.21
CA LEU A 229 2.46 20.33 -20.14
C LEU A 229 2.10 21.68 -19.46
N GLY A 230 2.21 21.77 -18.13
CA GLY A 230 1.92 22.98 -17.37
C GLY A 230 0.46 23.11 -16.94
N HIS A 231 -0.38 22.08 -17.13
CA HIS A 231 -1.73 22.08 -16.59
C HIS A 231 -1.69 21.93 -15.07
N THR A 232 -2.46 22.76 -14.37
CA THR A 232 -2.46 22.81 -12.91
C THR A 232 -3.65 22.05 -12.33
N TRP A 233 -3.62 21.79 -11.03
CA TRP A 233 -4.73 21.17 -10.30
C TRP A 233 -6.08 21.89 -10.48
N ARG A 234 -6.07 23.17 -10.88
CA ARG A 234 -7.29 23.94 -11.18
C ARG A 234 -7.97 23.50 -12.47
N THR A 235 -7.20 23.05 -13.45
CA THR A 235 -7.71 22.61 -14.77
C THR A 235 -7.95 21.11 -14.81
N THR A 236 -7.07 20.32 -14.18
CA THR A 236 -7.18 18.86 -14.17
C THR A 236 -8.13 18.34 -13.09
N GLY A 237 -8.36 19.11 -12.02
CA GLY A 237 -9.13 18.66 -10.85
C GLY A 237 -8.43 17.59 -10.00
N ILE A 238 -7.22 17.16 -10.40
CA ILE A 238 -6.43 16.16 -9.69
C ILE A 238 -5.62 16.86 -8.59
N PHE A 239 -5.73 16.36 -7.36
CA PHE A 239 -5.10 16.92 -6.15
C PHE A 239 -5.31 18.43 -5.96
N PRO A 240 -6.57 18.90 -5.81
CA PRO A 240 -6.83 20.29 -5.50
C PRO A 240 -6.24 20.64 -4.13
N ARG A 241 -5.60 21.81 -4.06
CA ARG A 241 -4.99 22.35 -2.84
C ARG A 241 -5.96 23.18 -2.01
N VAL A 242 -7.04 23.62 -2.64
CA VAL A 242 -8.12 24.39 -2.03
C VAL A 242 -9.41 23.63 -2.27
N THR A 243 -10.12 23.33 -1.19
CA THR A 243 -11.40 22.63 -1.21
C THR A 243 -12.40 23.41 -0.36
N PHE A 244 -13.68 23.15 -0.61
CA PHE A 244 -14.78 23.77 0.11
C PHE A 244 -15.44 22.75 1.03
N CYS A 245 -15.94 23.25 2.17
CA CYS A 245 -16.61 22.48 3.20
C CYS A 245 -17.87 23.23 3.59
N ASP A 246 -19.01 22.54 3.63
CA ASP A 246 -20.26 23.11 4.08
C ASP A 246 -20.35 22.96 5.61
N PHE A 247 -20.13 24.05 6.35
CA PHE A 247 -20.17 24.06 7.81
C PHE A 247 -21.53 24.57 8.32
N THR A 248 -22.31 23.69 8.96
CA THR A 248 -23.65 24.03 9.46
C THR A 248 -23.62 24.29 10.96
N ILE A 249 -24.22 25.40 11.39
CA ILE A 249 -24.28 25.81 12.80
C ILE A 249 -25.75 25.88 13.20
N ALA A 250 -26.12 25.11 14.22
CA ALA A 250 -27.43 25.24 14.86
C ALA A 250 -27.32 26.20 16.05
N VAL A 251 -28.17 27.23 16.05
CA VAL A 251 -28.25 28.20 17.16
C VAL A 251 -29.51 27.89 17.96
N CYS A 252 -29.36 27.65 19.26
CA CYS A 252 -30.49 27.49 20.16
C CYS A 252 -31.05 28.86 20.53
N CYS A 253 -32.30 29.14 20.15
CA CYS A 253 -33.01 30.36 20.52
C CYS A 253 -33.98 30.07 21.67
N ILE A 254 -33.84 30.79 22.79
CA ILE A 254 -34.81 30.76 23.88
C ILE A 254 -35.94 31.73 23.55
N VAL A 255 -37.16 31.23 23.38
CA VAL A 255 -38.35 32.06 23.16
C VAL A 255 -38.85 32.55 24.50
N PHE A 256 -38.67 33.85 24.79
CA PHE A 256 -39.31 34.49 25.93
C PHE A 256 -40.71 34.98 25.53
N ALA A 257 -41.76 34.30 26.00
CA ALA A 257 -43.12 34.81 25.93
C ALA A 257 -43.29 35.88 27.01
N SER A 258 -43.20 37.17 26.66
CA SER A 258 -43.63 38.24 27.56
C SER A 258 -45.16 38.26 27.59
N PHE A 259 -45.75 37.66 28.62
CA PHE A 259 -47.12 38.00 29.02
C PHE A 259 -47.08 39.42 29.59
N ASN A 260 -47.46 40.41 28.79
CA ASN A 260 -47.86 41.72 29.31
C ASN A 260 -49.16 41.51 30.11
N LEU A 261 -49.03 41.51 31.43
CA LEU A 261 -50.13 41.63 32.39
C LEU A 261 -50.59 43.08 32.48
#